data_AF-A0A2V8LXR8-F1
#
_entry.id   AF-A0A2V8LXR8-F1
#
_cell.length_a   1.000
_cell.length_b   1.000
_cell.length_c   1.000
_cell.angle_alpha   90.00
_cell.angle_beta   90.00
_cell.angle_gamma   90.00
#
_symmetry.space_group_name_H-M   'P 1'
#
loop_
_entity.id
_entity.type
_entity.pdbx_description
1 polymer ?
#
loop_
_entity_poly.entity_id
_entity_poly.type
_entity_poly.pdbx_seq_one_letter_code
_entity_poly.pdbx_strand_id
1 'polypeptide(L)'
;MTPDTSFNSGVVSPVECLKAGWTAIKDRYWLFLGVTLVATLLGGAVPIVLIGPMMCGLYMCLLAKMRREPIEFGLLFKGFDYFVPALVAAAIQIVPVLVLVILGDLIFFAFTFAVMPHDRGESLPLIFWFGLTVFVIFAMIVSLVVHAVFLFAYPLIVDRQLSGWEAIKTSYRAVLKNLGGIVGLIFLNVGLGIVGFLCCFVGVYFVLPVTYAAYAAAYRQVFPETSMNFPPSPPPPPASWAA
;
A
#
# COMPACT_ATOMS: atom_id res chain seq x y z
N MET A 1 -10.86 20.86 14.46
CA MET A 1 -10.87 19.49 15.02
C MET A 1 -9.50 18.88 14.74
N THR A 2 -8.78 18.40 15.75
CA THR A 2 -7.54 17.65 15.54
C THR A 2 -7.89 16.33 14.84
N PRO A 3 -7.18 15.93 13.77
CA PRO A 3 -7.53 14.70 13.07
C PRO A 3 -7.27 13.47 13.95
N ASP A 4 -8.16 12.48 13.85
CA ASP A 4 -8.11 11.26 14.66
C ASP A 4 -6.87 10.44 14.27
N THR A 5 -5.99 10.18 15.23
CA THR A 5 -4.78 9.36 15.03
C THR A 5 -4.80 8.10 15.89
N SER A 6 -5.95 7.78 16.50
CA SER A 6 -6.14 6.56 17.29
C SER A 6 -6.13 5.32 16.41
N PHE A 7 -5.54 4.23 16.91
CA PHE A 7 -5.47 2.95 16.21
C PHE A 7 -5.43 1.77 17.19
N ASN A 8 -5.88 0.62 16.71
CA ASN A 8 -5.85 -0.63 17.44
C ASN A 8 -4.49 -1.34 17.27
N SER A 9 -4.07 -2.06 18.31
CA SER A 9 -2.79 -2.80 18.35
C SER A 9 -3.04 -4.31 18.38
N GLY A 10 -2.20 -5.10 17.72
CA GLY A 10 -2.30 -6.56 17.69
C GLY A 10 -3.54 -7.14 16.99
N VAL A 11 -4.23 -6.38 16.15
CA VAL A 11 -5.52 -6.77 15.56
C VAL A 11 -5.41 -7.37 14.15
N VAL A 12 -4.28 -7.18 13.48
CA VAL A 12 -4.10 -7.59 12.08
C VAL A 12 -4.03 -9.10 11.95
N SER A 13 -5.01 -9.68 11.27
CA SER A 13 -5.10 -11.10 10.96
C SER A 13 -4.86 -11.33 9.46
N PRO A 14 -3.68 -11.85 9.03
CA PRO A 14 -3.28 -11.87 7.61
C PRO A 14 -4.31 -12.53 6.67
N VAL A 15 -4.75 -13.73 7.04
CA VAL A 15 -5.66 -14.54 6.21
C VAL A 15 -7.04 -13.89 6.14
N GLU A 16 -7.53 -13.34 7.24
CA GLU A 16 -8.82 -12.66 7.28
C GLU A 16 -8.78 -11.33 6.51
N CYS A 17 -7.66 -10.60 6.54
CA CYS A 17 -7.47 -9.41 5.70
C CYS A 17 -7.58 -9.77 4.21
N LEU A 18 -6.96 -10.88 3.79
CA LEU A 18 -7.05 -11.35 2.40
C LEU A 18 -8.48 -11.75 2.02
N LYS A 19 -9.15 -12.53 2.87
CA LYS A 19 -10.55 -12.95 2.65
C LYS A 19 -11.51 -11.76 2.61
N ALA A 20 -11.35 -10.81 3.53
CA ALA A 20 -12.16 -9.61 3.60
C ALA A 20 -11.91 -8.71 2.39
N GLY A 21 -10.65 -8.52 1.99
CA GLY A 21 -10.28 -7.80 0.76
C GLY A 21 -10.90 -8.43 -0.48
N TRP A 22 -10.77 -9.74 -0.67
CA TRP A 22 -11.41 -10.48 -1.77
C TRP A 22 -12.93 -10.30 -1.77
N THR A 23 -13.56 -10.47 -0.61
CA THR A 23 -15.02 -10.32 -0.46
C THR A 23 -15.48 -8.91 -0.78
N ALA A 24 -14.68 -7.87 -0.46
CA ALA A 24 -15.02 -6.49 -0.75
C ALA A 24 -15.07 -6.19 -2.26
N ILE A 25 -14.17 -6.78 -3.06
CA ILE A 25 -14.04 -6.44 -4.48
C ILE A 25 -14.67 -7.44 -5.44
N LYS A 26 -14.91 -8.71 -5.03
CA LYS A 26 -15.33 -9.80 -5.94
C LYS A 26 -16.55 -9.46 -6.82
N ASP A 27 -17.54 -8.74 -6.28
CA ASP A 27 -18.77 -8.42 -7.01
C ASP A 27 -18.56 -7.42 -8.15
N ARG A 28 -17.48 -6.61 -8.08
CA ARG A 28 -17.08 -5.64 -9.11
C ARG A 28 -15.59 -5.79 -9.44
N TYR A 29 -15.11 -7.02 -9.49
CA TYR A 29 -13.69 -7.31 -9.63
C TYR A 29 -13.07 -6.63 -10.86
N TRP A 30 -13.75 -6.67 -12.00
CA TRP A 30 -13.28 -6.05 -13.25
C TRP A 30 -13.12 -4.53 -13.17
N LEU A 31 -13.98 -3.85 -12.40
CA LEU A 31 -13.83 -2.43 -12.14
C LEU A 31 -12.54 -2.18 -11.33
N PHE A 32 -12.31 -2.96 -10.28
CA PHE A 32 -11.11 -2.84 -9.45
C PHE A 32 -9.85 -3.21 -10.20
N LEU A 33 -9.90 -4.23 -11.07
CA LEU A 33 -8.80 -4.53 -11.98
C LEU A 33 -8.46 -3.32 -12.85
N GLY A 34 -9.47 -2.70 -13.49
CA GLY A 34 -9.26 -1.49 -14.29
C GLY A 34 -8.71 -0.32 -13.49
N VAL A 35 -9.27 -0.04 -12.32
CA VAL A 35 -8.84 1.05 -11.42
C VAL A 35 -7.40 0.82 -10.94
N THR A 36 -7.07 -0.41 -10.51
CA THR A 36 -5.71 -0.76 -10.08
C THR A 36 -4.72 -0.70 -11.23
N LEU A 37 -5.07 -1.20 -12.41
CA LEU A 37 -4.20 -1.10 -13.60
C LEU A 37 -3.89 0.35 -13.95
N VAL A 38 -4.91 1.20 -14.01
CA VAL A 38 -4.70 2.62 -14.32
C VAL A 38 -3.93 3.32 -13.20
N ALA A 39 -4.18 3.00 -11.93
CA ALA A 39 -3.42 3.51 -10.80
C ALA A 39 -1.93 3.14 -10.89
N THR A 40 -1.62 1.88 -11.15
CA THR A 40 -0.24 1.39 -11.22
C THR A 40 0.48 1.89 -12.46
N LEU A 41 -0.15 1.88 -13.63
CA LEU A 41 0.47 2.31 -14.89
C LEU A 41 0.69 3.83 -14.94
N LEU A 42 -0.33 4.64 -14.61
CA LEU A 42 -0.18 6.10 -14.58
C LEU A 42 0.69 6.56 -13.40
N GLY A 43 0.54 5.93 -12.24
CA GLY A 43 1.37 6.21 -11.07
C GLY A 43 2.85 5.91 -11.34
N GLY A 44 3.14 4.82 -12.06
CA GLY A 44 4.50 4.42 -12.45
C GLY A 44 5.11 5.25 -13.58
N ALA A 45 4.30 5.95 -14.39
CA ALA A 45 4.80 6.76 -15.50
C ALA A 45 5.61 7.99 -15.02
N VAL A 46 5.18 8.62 -13.92
CA VAL A 46 5.91 9.71 -13.25
C VAL A 46 5.92 9.44 -11.74
N PRO A 47 6.82 8.55 -11.26
CA PRO A 47 6.72 7.96 -9.92
C PRO A 47 6.61 8.95 -8.78
N ILE A 48 7.35 10.07 -8.81
CA ILE A 48 7.33 11.03 -7.70
C ILE A 48 6.02 11.83 -7.68
N VAL A 49 5.46 12.15 -8.86
CA VAL A 49 4.35 13.11 -8.99
C VAL A 49 2.99 12.41 -9.01
N LEU A 50 2.88 11.30 -9.73
CA LEU A 50 1.59 10.65 -10.00
C LEU A 50 1.29 9.48 -9.06
N ILE A 51 2.30 8.81 -8.49
CA ILE A 51 2.03 7.64 -7.65
C ILE A 51 1.17 8.00 -6.44
N GLY A 52 1.45 9.14 -5.79
CA GLY A 52 0.74 9.55 -4.58
C GLY A 52 -0.76 9.74 -4.84
N PRO A 53 -1.15 10.65 -5.74
CA PRO A 53 -2.54 10.86 -6.13
C PRO A 53 -3.24 9.58 -6.61
N MET A 54 -2.58 8.77 -7.43
CA MET A 54 -3.18 7.52 -7.94
C MET A 54 -3.41 6.50 -6.82
N MET A 55 -2.48 6.39 -5.86
CA MET A 55 -2.63 5.53 -4.69
C MET A 55 -3.74 6.04 -3.75
N CYS A 56 -3.83 7.36 -3.54
CA CYS A 56 -4.94 7.97 -2.81
C CYS A 56 -6.29 7.63 -3.45
N GLY A 57 -6.41 7.80 -4.77
CA GLY A 57 -7.62 7.47 -5.51
C GLY A 57 -7.99 6.00 -5.46
N LEU A 58 -7.01 5.10 -5.58
CA LEU A 58 -7.22 3.66 -5.43
C LEU A 58 -7.77 3.31 -4.04
N TYR A 59 -7.18 3.87 -2.98
CA TYR A 59 -7.68 3.67 -1.62
C TYR A 59 -9.04 4.33 -1.38
N MET A 60 -9.35 5.47 -2.02
CA MET A 60 -10.71 6.03 -1.98
C MET A 60 -11.73 5.04 -2.55
N CYS A 61 -11.47 4.45 -3.73
CA CYS A 61 -12.33 3.44 -4.33
C CYS A 61 -12.53 2.21 -3.42
N LEU A 62 -11.45 1.71 -2.82
CA LEU A 62 -11.50 0.55 -1.92
C LEU A 62 -12.28 0.84 -0.65
N LEU A 63 -11.98 1.96 0.02
CA LEU A 63 -12.63 2.34 1.27
C LEU A 63 -14.10 2.69 1.08
N ALA A 64 -14.45 3.37 -0.01
CA ALA A 64 -15.84 3.66 -0.35
C ALA A 64 -16.62 2.36 -0.65
N LYS A 65 -16.01 1.39 -1.35
CA LYS A 65 -16.64 0.08 -1.57
C LYS A 65 -16.87 -0.67 -0.26
N MET A 66 -15.91 -0.64 0.66
CA MET A 66 -16.04 -1.24 1.99
C MET A 66 -17.16 -0.57 2.81
N ARG A 67 -17.37 0.74 2.64
CA ARG A 67 -18.52 1.50 3.20
C ARG A 67 -19.85 1.26 2.49
N ARG A 68 -19.88 0.42 1.44
CA ARG A 68 -21.05 0.18 0.58
C ARG A 68 -21.54 1.45 -0.14
N GLU A 69 -20.64 2.40 -0.37
CA GLU A 69 -20.91 3.58 -1.19
C GLU A 69 -20.90 3.21 -2.69
N PRO A 70 -21.64 3.94 -3.54
CA PRO A 70 -21.58 3.73 -4.99
C PRO A 70 -20.19 4.06 -5.52
N ILE A 71 -19.63 3.16 -6.34
CA ILE A 71 -18.29 3.32 -6.92
C ILE A 71 -18.37 3.39 -8.44
N GLU A 72 -17.69 4.41 -8.95
CA GLU A 72 -17.46 4.63 -10.36
C GLU A 72 -15.96 4.77 -10.62
N PHE A 73 -15.55 4.48 -11.86
CA PHE A 73 -14.15 4.55 -12.26
C PHE A 73 -13.54 5.95 -12.05
N GLY A 74 -14.34 7.01 -12.27
CA GLY A 74 -13.90 8.39 -12.11
C GLY A 74 -13.46 8.75 -10.68
N LEU A 75 -13.88 8.00 -9.67
CA LEU A 75 -13.47 8.20 -8.27
C LEU A 75 -11.94 8.04 -8.10
N LEU A 76 -11.30 7.24 -8.95
CA LEU A 76 -9.84 7.10 -8.97
C LEU A 76 -9.13 8.46 -9.12
N PHE A 77 -9.64 9.32 -10.00
CA PHE A 77 -9.01 10.62 -10.26
C PHE A 77 -9.30 11.66 -9.17
N LYS A 78 -10.23 11.41 -8.25
CA LYS A 78 -10.38 12.26 -7.07
C LYS A 78 -9.20 12.18 -6.10
N GLY A 79 -8.32 11.19 -6.27
CA GLY A 79 -7.05 11.14 -5.55
C GLY A 79 -6.17 12.39 -5.77
N PHE A 80 -6.37 13.12 -6.87
CA PHE A 80 -5.68 14.39 -7.14
C PHE A 80 -6.12 15.54 -6.22
N ASP A 81 -7.28 15.45 -5.56
CA ASP A 81 -7.68 16.42 -4.53
C ASP A 81 -6.71 16.39 -3.33
N TYR A 82 -6.02 15.26 -3.16
CA TYR A 82 -5.00 15.02 -2.13
C TYR A 82 -3.57 15.18 -2.64
N PHE A 83 -3.37 15.87 -3.78
CA PHE A 83 -2.09 15.94 -4.46
C PHE A 83 -0.93 16.36 -3.56
N VAL A 84 -1.09 17.44 -2.78
CA VAL A 84 0.02 17.97 -1.97
C VAL A 84 0.40 17.01 -0.82
N PRO A 85 -0.53 16.55 0.05
CA PRO A 85 -0.20 15.54 1.04
C PRO A 85 0.40 14.25 0.45
N ALA A 86 -0.14 13.80 -0.68
CA ALA A 86 0.31 12.57 -1.33
C ALA A 86 1.69 12.74 -1.99
N LEU A 87 2.00 13.90 -2.56
CA LEU A 87 3.31 14.25 -3.10
C LEU A 87 4.37 14.28 -1.99
N VAL A 88 4.04 14.88 -0.85
CA VAL A 88 4.93 14.86 0.33
C VAL A 88 5.18 13.41 0.78
N ALA A 89 4.14 12.60 0.85
CA ALA A 89 4.29 11.19 1.23
C ALA A 89 5.15 10.41 0.22
N ALA A 90 4.90 10.58 -1.07
CA ALA A 90 5.64 9.93 -2.15
C ALA A 90 7.10 10.39 -2.19
N ALA A 91 7.40 11.68 -1.99
CA ALA A 91 8.76 12.19 -1.95
C ALA A 91 9.56 11.61 -0.77
N ILE A 92 8.95 11.55 0.42
CA ILE A 92 9.59 10.97 1.61
C ILE A 92 9.77 9.45 1.46
N GLN A 93 8.90 8.78 0.71
CA GLN A 93 9.04 7.35 0.39
C GLN A 93 10.14 7.10 -0.64
N ILE A 94 10.11 7.82 -1.76
CA ILE A 94 10.90 7.49 -2.96
C ILE A 94 12.31 8.06 -2.88
N VAL A 95 12.48 9.32 -2.45
CA VAL A 95 13.81 9.98 -2.50
C VAL A 95 14.85 9.23 -1.67
N PRO A 96 14.59 8.85 -0.41
CA PRO A 96 15.58 8.10 0.39
C PRO A 96 15.85 6.71 -0.20
N VAL A 97 14.83 6.01 -0.66
CA VAL A 97 14.99 4.69 -1.30
C VAL A 97 15.81 4.80 -2.56
N LEU A 98 15.54 5.79 -3.41
CA LEU A 98 16.26 6.04 -4.65
C LEU A 98 17.73 6.32 -4.37
N VAL A 99 18.03 7.17 -3.38
CA VAL A 99 19.42 7.45 -2.97
C VAL A 99 20.12 6.18 -2.48
N LEU A 100 19.47 5.39 -1.61
CA LEU A 100 20.04 4.14 -1.09
C LEU A 100 20.28 3.11 -2.20
N VAL A 101 19.33 2.96 -3.12
CA VAL A 101 19.44 2.04 -4.25
C VAL A 101 20.55 2.49 -5.20
N ILE A 102 20.59 3.76 -5.61
CA ILE A 102 21.65 4.29 -6.48
C ILE A 102 23.03 4.10 -5.83
N LEU A 103 23.18 4.43 -4.55
CA LEU A 103 24.46 4.24 -3.85
C LEU A 103 24.83 2.76 -3.77
N GLY A 104 23.86 1.90 -3.48
CA GLY A 104 24.04 0.44 -3.48
C GLY A 104 24.47 -0.09 -4.84
N ASP A 105 23.81 0.34 -5.91
CA ASP A 105 24.14 -0.02 -7.30
C ASP A 105 25.54 0.45 -7.67
N LEU A 106 25.90 1.70 -7.35
CA LEU A 106 27.24 2.24 -7.63
C LEU A 106 28.33 1.42 -6.92
N ILE A 107 28.13 1.08 -5.66
CA ILE A 107 29.06 0.23 -4.89
C ILE A 107 29.14 -1.17 -5.51
N PHE A 108 27.99 -1.77 -5.83
CA PHE A 108 27.92 -3.10 -6.43
C PHE A 108 28.59 -3.16 -7.80
N PHE A 109 28.35 -2.18 -8.67
CA PHE A 109 28.97 -2.11 -9.98
C PHE A 109 30.47 -1.83 -9.86
N ALA A 110 30.91 -0.92 -9.00
CA ALA A 110 32.33 -0.68 -8.77
C ALA A 110 33.06 -1.95 -8.29
N PHE A 111 32.46 -2.69 -7.35
CA PHE A 111 32.97 -3.98 -6.90
C PHE A 111 33.01 -5.01 -8.05
N THR A 112 31.94 -5.09 -8.83
CA THR A 112 31.86 -6.00 -9.98
C THR A 112 32.96 -5.71 -11.00
N PHE A 113 33.17 -4.45 -11.38
CA PHE A 113 34.24 -4.05 -12.29
C PHE A 113 35.63 -4.38 -11.73
N ALA A 114 35.85 -4.22 -10.42
CA ALA A 114 37.12 -4.54 -9.78
C ALA A 114 37.45 -6.05 -9.78
N VAL A 115 36.44 -6.92 -9.84
CA VAL A 115 36.59 -8.38 -9.77
C VAL A 115 36.37 -9.05 -11.15
N MET A 116 36.05 -8.27 -12.18
CA MET A 116 35.75 -8.80 -13.52
C MET A 116 37.01 -9.35 -14.20
N PRO A 117 37.00 -10.60 -14.70
CA PRO A 117 38.07 -11.11 -15.53
C PRO A 117 38.22 -10.27 -16.79
N HIS A 118 39.46 -9.96 -17.18
CA HIS A 118 39.73 -9.15 -18.37
C HIS A 118 39.83 -10.00 -19.65
N ASP A 119 39.91 -11.33 -19.50
CA ASP A 119 40.03 -12.27 -20.61
C ASP A 119 38.66 -12.64 -21.18
N ARG A 120 38.53 -12.58 -22.51
CA ARG A 120 37.30 -12.94 -23.23
C ARG A 120 37.09 -14.46 -23.18
N GLY A 121 36.09 -14.90 -22.42
CA GLY A 121 35.62 -16.29 -22.41
C GLY A 121 35.52 -16.94 -21.03
N GLU A 122 36.03 -16.30 -19.99
CA GLU A 122 35.85 -16.79 -18.62
C GLU A 122 34.43 -16.50 -18.10
N SER A 123 33.83 -17.50 -17.43
CA SER A 123 32.59 -17.33 -16.70
C SER A 123 32.78 -16.40 -15.50
N LEU A 124 31.75 -15.63 -15.15
CA LEU A 124 31.77 -14.74 -13.97
C LEU A 124 32.19 -15.52 -12.70
N PRO A 125 33.11 -14.95 -11.88
CA PRO A 125 33.65 -15.65 -10.71
C PRO A 125 32.55 -15.89 -9.66
N LEU A 126 32.65 -16.97 -8.87
CA LEU A 126 31.66 -17.34 -7.85
C LEU A 126 31.31 -16.18 -6.91
N ILE A 127 32.30 -15.37 -6.55
CA ILE A 127 32.14 -14.20 -5.67
C ILE A 127 31.19 -13.14 -6.24
N PHE A 128 31.10 -13.02 -7.57
CA PHE A 128 30.13 -12.15 -8.22
C PHE A 128 28.70 -12.61 -7.94
N TRP A 129 28.39 -13.89 -8.15
CA TRP A 129 27.05 -14.44 -7.93
C TRP A 129 26.64 -14.38 -6.46
N PHE A 130 27.59 -14.66 -5.56
CA PHE A 130 27.38 -14.51 -4.13
C PHE A 130 27.09 -13.04 -3.76
N GLY A 131 27.90 -12.11 -4.25
CA GLY A 131 27.71 -10.67 -4.05
C GLY A 131 26.37 -10.18 -4.59
N LEU A 132 25.99 -10.60 -5.80
CA LEU A 132 24.70 -10.27 -6.42
C LEU A 132 23.54 -10.78 -5.57
N THR A 133 23.62 -12.03 -5.09
CA THR A 133 22.57 -12.62 -4.26
C THR A 133 22.40 -11.85 -2.95
N VAL A 134 23.50 -11.54 -2.26
CA VAL A 134 23.47 -10.74 -1.02
C VAL A 134 22.91 -9.34 -1.28
N PHE A 135 23.34 -8.70 -2.37
CA PHE A 135 22.86 -7.37 -2.78
C PHE A 135 21.34 -7.36 -3.04
N VAL A 136 20.84 -8.32 -3.83
CA VAL A 136 19.41 -8.45 -4.15
C VAL A 136 18.59 -8.72 -2.89
N ILE A 137 19.04 -9.60 -2.00
CA ILE A 137 18.36 -9.88 -0.73
C ILE A 137 18.32 -8.63 0.14
N PHE A 138 19.44 -7.90 0.25
CA PHE A 138 19.50 -6.66 1.02
C PHE A 138 18.53 -5.60 0.47
N ALA A 139 18.56 -5.36 -0.85
CA ALA A 139 17.66 -4.42 -1.51
C ALA A 139 16.18 -4.82 -1.31
N MET A 140 15.87 -6.11 -1.44
CA MET A 140 14.52 -6.64 -1.21
C MET A 140 14.05 -6.39 0.23
N ILE A 141 14.90 -6.63 1.23
CA ILE A 141 14.58 -6.37 2.65
C ILE A 141 14.32 -4.88 2.87
N VAL A 142 15.18 -4.00 2.35
CA VAL A 142 14.99 -2.54 2.46
C VAL A 142 13.66 -2.12 1.84
N SER A 143 13.34 -2.60 0.63
CA SER A 143 12.07 -2.31 -0.04
C SER A 143 10.86 -2.80 0.76
N LEU A 144 10.92 -4.01 1.34
CA LEU A 144 9.83 -4.55 2.17
C LEU A 144 9.63 -3.74 3.46
N VAL A 145 10.71 -3.33 4.11
CA VAL A 145 10.65 -2.47 5.31
C VAL A 145 10.01 -1.13 4.98
N VAL A 146 10.45 -0.48 3.90
CA VAL A 146 9.86 0.80 3.47
C VAL A 146 8.40 0.63 3.10
N HIS A 147 8.05 -0.40 2.33
CA HIS A 147 6.65 -0.70 2.00
C HIS A 147 5.79 -0.86 3.27
N ALA A 148 6.28 -1.61 4.27
CA ALA A 148 5.59 -1.78 5.54
C ALA A 148 5.37 -0.45 6.27
N VAL A 149 6.38 0.42 6.35
CA VAL A 149 6.27 1.73 7.03
C VAL A 149 5.23 2.63 6.37
N PHE A 150 5.12 2.60 5.04
CA PHE A 150 4.22 3.44 4.26
C PHE A 150 2.86 2.79 3.97
N LEU A 151 2.66 1.55 4.43
CA LEU A 151 1.50 0.71 4.09
C LEU A 151 0.16 1.40 4.33
N PHE A 152 0.04 2.18 5.41
CA PHE A 152 -1.17 2.94 5.75
C PHE A 152 -1.11 4.43 5.43
N ALA A 153 -0.03 4.94 4.84
CA ALA A 153 0.13 6.39 4.61
C ALA A 153 -0.94 6.96 3.67
N TYR A 154 -1.12 6.38 2.49
CA TYR A 154 -2.14 6.84 1.52
C TYR A 154 -3.59 6.69 2.00
N PRO A 155 -4.03 5.56 2.61
CA PRO A 155 -5.38 5.47 3.14
C PRO A 155 -5.62 6.46 4.30
N LEU A 156 -4.61 6.72 5.15
CA LEU A 156 -4.72 7.73 6.21
C LEU A 156 -4.88 9.17 5.67
N ILE A 157 -4.20 9.49 4.57
CA ILE A 157 -4.35 10.80 3.91
C ILE A 157 -5.81 10.99 3.46
N VAL A 158 -6.42 10.00 2.82
CA VAL A 158 -7.76 10.16 2.23
C VAL A 158 -8.90 9.91 3.22
N ASP A 159 -8.75 8.99 4.16
CA ASP A 159 -9.82 8.62 5.10
C ASP A 159 -9.85 9.56 6.31
N ARG A 160 -8.67 10.00 6.78
CA ARG A 160 -8.53 10.86 7.97
C ARG A 160 -8.05 12.28 7.67
N GLN A 161 -7.88 12.63 6.40
CA GLN A 161 -7.46 13.97 5.95
C GLN A 161 -6.13 14.42 6.57
N LEU A 162 -5.21 13.47 6.83
CA LEU A 162 -3.91 13.77 7.42
C LEU A 162 -2.98 14.43 6.41
N SER A 163 -2.10 15.30 6.90
CA SER A 163 -0.95 15.76 6.11
C SER A 163 -0.01 14.58 5.80
N GLY A 164 0.75 14.66 4.71
CA GLY A 164 1.64 13.56 4.28
C GLY A 164 2.61 13.09 5.37
N TRP A 165 3.19 14.03 6.13
CA TRP A 165 4.09 13.71 7.24
C TRP A 165 3.38 13.06 8.43
N GLU A 166 2.19 13.54 8.80
CA GLU A 166 1.42 12.97 9.90
C GLU A 166 0.92 11.57 9.56
N ALA A 167 0.51 11.36 8.30
CA ALA A 167 0.12 10.04 7.79
C ALA A 167 1.27 9.03 7.90
N ILE A 168 2.50 9.40 7.50
CA ILE A 168 3.67 8.52 7.61
C ILE A 168 3.97 8.19 9.08
N LYS A 169 4.03 9.20 9.96
CA LYS A 169 4.30 8.97 11.40
C LYS A 169 3.25 8.05 12.03
N THR A 170 1.99 8.23 11.66
CA THR A 170 0.88 7.44 12.18
C THR A 170 0.92 6.02 11.63
N SER A 171 1.17 5.86 10.32
CA SER A 171 1.39 4.57 9.67
C SER A 171 2.53 3.79 10.33
N TYR A 172 3.70 4.42 10.51
CA TYR A 172 4.85 3.81 11.17
C TYR A 172 4.52 3.28 12.57
N ARG A 173 3.89 4.10 13.42
CA ARG A 173 3.51 3.70 14.78
C ARG A 173 2.51 2.55 14.77
N ALA A 174 1.51 2.62 13.90
CA ALA A 174 0.50 1.59 13.78
C ALA A 174 1.10 0.26 13.28
N VAL A 175 2.06 0.33 12.36
CA VAL A 175 2.80 -0.82 11.84
C VAL A 175 3.62 -1.48 12.93
N LEU A 176 4.37 -0.70 13.72
CA LEU A 176 5.16 -1.22 14.84
C LEU A 176 4.31 -1.93 15.89
N LYS A 177 3.08 -1.44 16.13
CA LYS A 177 2.14 -2.05 17.08
C LYS A 177 1.37 -3.25 16.53
N ASN A 178 1.51 -3.53 15.23
CA ASN A 178 0.85 -4.63 14.53
C ASN A 178 1.84 -5.48 13.69
N LEU A 179 3.13 -5.48 14.05
CA LEU A 179 4.20 -6.06 13.21
C LEU A 179 3.92 -7.50 12.78
N GLY A 180 3.58 -8.39 13.71
CA GLY A 180 3.37 -9.81 13.39
C GLY A 180 2.31 -10.02 12.32
N GLY A 181 1.16 -9.34 12.46
CA GLY A 181 0.07 -9.42 11.48
C GLY A 181 0.42 -8.77 10.14
N ILE A 182 1.10 -7.62 10.15
CA ILE A 182 1.47 -6.92 8.91
C ILE A 182 2.56 -7.68 8.15
N VAL A 183 3.58 -8.19 8.84
CA VAL A 183 4.63 -9.02 8.26
C VAL A 183 4.01 -10.28 7.66
N GLY A 184 3.12 -10.97 8.39
CA GLY A 184 2.39 -12.12 7.86
C GLY A 184 1.55 -11.79 6.62
N LEU A 185 0.89 -10.63 6.60
CA LEU A 185 0.12 -10.17 5.45
C LEU A 185 1.00 -9.84 4.25
N ILE A 186 2.16 -9.22 4.46
CA ILE A 186 3.14 -8.94 3.40
C ILE A 186 3.63 -10.25 2.81
N PHE A 187 4.04 -11.23 3.62
CA PHE A 187 4.48 -12.54 3.12
C PHE A 187 3.38 -13.29 2.36
N LEU A 188 2.13 -13.23 2.84
CA LEU A 188 1.00 -13.82 2.13
C LEU A 188 0.81 -13.18 0.73
N ASN A 189 0.91 -11.85 0.65
CA ASN A 189 0.82 -11.13 -0.62
C ASN A 189 2.04 -11.36 -1.53
N VAL A 190 3.25 -11.50 -0.98
CA VAL A 190 4.44 -11.88 -1.75
C VAL A 190 4.24 -13.27 -2.35
N GLY A 191 3.73 -14.23 -1.59
CA GLY A 191 3.39 -15.56 -2.09
C GLY A 191 2.36 -15.52 -3.22
N LEU A 192 1.29 -14.73 -3.08
CA LEU A 192 0.31 -14.51 -4.16
C LEU A 192 0.96 -13.86 -5.39
N GLY A 193 1.85 -12.90 -5.18
CA GLY A 193 2.61 -12.25 -6.26
C GLY A 193 3.50 -13.23 -7.02
N ILE A 194 4.17 -14.16 -6.33
CA ILE A 194 4.96 -15.23 -6.94
C ILE A 194 4.07 -16.14 -7.78
N VAL A 195 2.90 -16.55 -7.26
CA VAL A 195 1.94 -17.36 -8.05
C VAL A 195 1.49 -16.60 -9.29
N GLY A 196 1.14 -15.31 -9.16
CA GLY A 196 0.77 -14.47 -10.29
C GLY A 196 1.91 -14.32 -11.31
N PHE A 197 3.15 -14.24 -10.85
CA PHE A 197 4.34 -14.17 -11.70
C PHE A 197 4.56 -15.46 -12.49
N LEU A 198 4.43 -16.62 -11.84
CA LEU A 198 4.54 -17.93 -12.47
C LEU A 198 3.46 -18.17 -13.54
N CYS A 199 2.32 -17.47 -13.45
CA CYS A 199 1.30 -17.41 -14.50
C CYS A 199 1.67 -16.41 -15.62
N CYS A 200 2.85 -16.60 -16.23
CA CYS A 200 3.34 -15.86 -17.39
C CYS A 200 3.40 -14.32 -17.22
N PHE A 201 3.75 -13.81 -16.03
CA PHE A 201 3.79 -12.38 -15.65
C PHE A 201 2.44 -11.65 -15.67
N VAL A 202 1.52 -12.03 -16.56
CA VAL A 202 0.19 -11.45 -16.68
C VAL A 202 -0.64 -11.67 -15.41
N GLY A 203 -0.45 -12.82 -14.73
CA GLY A 203 -1.16 -13.14 -13.50
C GLY A 203 -0.93 -12.14 -12.36
N VAL A 204 0.22 -11.45 -12.31
CA VAL A 204 0.51 -10.43 -11.28
C VAL A 204 -0.56 -9.34 -11.28
N TYR A 205 -0.97 -8.87 -12.45
CA TYR A 205 -1.98 -7.81 -12.56
C TYR A 205 -3.36 -8.21 -12.03
N PHE A 206 -3.71 -9.49 -12.12
CA PHE A 206 -4.94 -10.03 -11.52
C PHE A 206 -4.84 -10.15 -9.99
N VAL A 207 -3.64 -10.32 -9.46
CA VAL A 207 -3.41 -10.37 -8.01
C VAL A 207 -3.40 -8.97 -7.39
N LEU A 208 -2.92 -7.94 -8.09
CA LEU A 208 -2.82 -6.57 -7.57
C LEU A 208 -4.12 -6.02 -6.91
N PRO A 209 -5.31 -6.08 -7.53
CA PRO A 209 -6.52 -5.56 -6.88
C PRO A 209 -6.83 -6.30 -5.58
N VAL A 210 -6.54 -7.60 -5.51
CA VAL A 210 -6.71 -8.40 -4.29
C VAL A 210 -5.72 -7.97 -3.22
N THR A 211 -4.45 -7.72 -3.58
CA THR A 211 -3.42 -7.24 -2.66
C THR A 211 -3.77 -5.89 -2.05
N TYR A 212 -4.18 -4.91 -2.87
CA TYR A 212 -4.57 -3.59 -2.34
C TYR A 212 -5.85 -3.66 -1.51
N ALA A 213 -6.82 -4.50 -1.88
CA ALA A 213 -8.01 -4.73 -1.08
C ALA A 213 -7.69 -5.39 0.27
N ALA A 214 -6.72 -6.30 0.32
CA ALA A 214 -6.25 -6.91 1.56
C ALA A 214 -5.57 -5.87 2.48
N TYR A 215 -4.79 -4.95 1.92
CA TYR A 215 -4.22 -3.83 2.69
C TYR A 215 -5.30 -2.84 3.17
N ALA A 216 -6.33 -2.57 2.37
CA ALA A 216 -7.48 -1.77 2.80
C ALA A 216 -8.27 -2.46 3.93
N ALA A 217 -8.41 -3.79 3.89
CA ALA A 217 -8.99 -4.57 4.97
C ALA A 217 -8.15 -4.49 6.25
N ALA A 218 -6.83 -4.64 6.15
CA ALA A 218 -5.92 -4.45 7.28
C ALA A 218 -6.00 -3.02 7.84
N TYR A 219 -6.11 -2.02 6.97
CA TYR A 219 -6.30 -0.63 7.36
C TYR A 219 -7.56 -0.46 8.20
N ARG A 220 -8.70 -1.05 7.80
CA ARG A 220 -9.94 -0.99 8.60
C ARG A 220 -9.87 -1.74 9.93
N GLN A 221 -9.08 -2.80 10.04
CA GLN A 221 -8.84 -3.47 11.32
C GLN A 221 -8.05 -2.56 12.29
N VAL A 222 -7.00 -1.92 11.78
CA VAL A 222 -6.11 -1.03 12.56
C VAL A 222 -6.77 0.32 12.86
N PHE A 223 -7.52 0.86 11.91
CA PHE A 223 -8.20 2.15 11.96
C PHE A 223 -9.70 1.95 11.69
N PRO A 224 -10.49 1.56 12.71
CA PRO A 224 -11.93 1.43 12.59
C PRO A 224 -12.56 2.77 12.17
N GLU A 225 -13.72 2.69 11.55
CA GLU A 225 -14.54 3.88 11.33
C GLU A 225 -14.91 4.48 12.68
N THR A 226 -14.58 5.76 12.86
CA THR A 226 -15.10 6.53 13.98
C THR A 226 -16.61 6.58 13.78
N SER A 227 -17.35 5.72 14.49
CA SER A 227 -18.79 5.83 14.57
C SER A 227 -19.07 7.25 15.05
N MET A 228 -19.59 8.11 14.18
CA MET A 228 -20.33 9.26 14.67
C MET A 228 -21.41 8.65 15.57
N ASN A 229 -21.24 8.79 16.89
CA ASN A 229 -22.32 8.61 17.84
C ASN A 229 -23.41 9.58 17.39
N PHE A 230 -24.32 9.12 16.54
CA PHE A 230 -25.59 9.80 16.42
C PHE A 230 -26.15 9.84 17.85
N PRO A 231 -26.50 11.02 18.40
CA PRO A 231 -27.30 11.03 19.60
C PRO A 231 -28.50 10.10 19.34
N PRO A 232 -28.86 9.21 20.29
CA PRO A 232 -30.01 8.33 20.11
C PRO A 232 -31.17 9.18 19.61
N SER A 233 -31.84 8.71 18.56
CA SER A 233 -32.98 9.41 17.96
C SER A 233 -33.87 9.94 19.09
N PRO A 234 -34.28 11.22 19.08
CA PRO A 234 -35.10 11.76 20.15
C PRO A 234 -36.32 10.85 20.35
N PRO A 235 -36.72 10.60 21.62
CA PRO A 235 -37.83 9.71 21.90
C PRO A 235 -39.05 10.14 21.08
N PRO A 236 -39.86 9.19 20.59
CA PRO A 236 -41.05 9.51 19.82
C PRO A 236 -41.91 10.51 20.61
N PRO A 237 -42.52 11.51 19.94
CA PRO A 237 -43.34 12.51 20.61
C PRO A 237 -44.42 11.80 21.44
N PRO A 238 -44.71 12.28 22.66
CA PRO A 238 -45.73 11.66 23.51
C PRO A 238 -47.06 11.52 22.76
N ALA A 239 -47.75 10.40 22.92
CA ALA A 239 -49.04 10.14 22.27
C ALA A 239 -50.11 11.22 22.55
N SER A 240 -49.91 12.05 23.57
CA SER A 240 -50.75 13.20 23.92
C SER A 240 -50.70 14.36 22.91
N TRP A 241 -49.83 14.30 21.90
CA TRP A 241 -49.71 15.33 20.85
C TRP A 241 -50.55 14.99 19.61
N ALA A 242 -51.22 13.83 19.62
CA ALA A 242 -52.08 13.34 18.54
C ALA A 242 -53.59 13.44 18.84
N ALA A 243 -53.98 14.22 19.86
CA ALA A 243 -55.37 14.46 20.26
C ALA A 243 -55.70 15.94 20.34
#